data_AF-A0A920B2H8-F1
#
_entry.id   AF-A0A920B2H8-F1
#
_cell.length_a   1.000
_cell.length_b   1.000
_cell.length_c   1.000
_cell.angle_alpha   90.00
_cell.angle_beta   90.00
_cell.angle_gamma   90.00
#
_symmetry.space_group_name_H-M   'P 1'
#
loop_
_entity.id
_entity.type
_entity.pdbx_description
1 polymer ?
#
loop_
_entity_poly.entity_id
_entity_poly.type
_entity_poly.pdbx_seq_one_letter_code
_entity_poly.pdbx_strand_id
1 'polypeptide(L)'
;MARLQQQPVQFFTALGRDSVGEACVKRLKDLGLEVHVAWREAPTRRGVSMVDGEGDRAITVIGERLTPSLDDDLPWEALGECDGLFVTAADAPLLKACRSAAVLAATRGFVCLCFSRRGCNSMP
;
A
#
# COMPACT_ATOMS: atom_id res chain seq x y z
N MET A 1 -7.62 -7.24 -4.43
CA MET A 1 -8.56 -6.11 -4.51
C MET A 1 -8.62 -5.51 -5.91
N ALA A 2 -7.58 -4.85 -6.43
CA ALA A 2 -7.64 -4.20 -7.76
C ALA A 2 -8.13 -5.12 -8.90
N ARG A 3 -7.57 -6.33 -9.01
CA ARG A 3 -7.99 -7.33 -10.00
C ARG A 3 -9.41 -7.88 -9.81
N LEU A 4 -9.96 -7.79 -8.60
CA LEU A 4 -11.28 -8.32 -8.27
C LEU A 4 -12.39 -7.27 -8.44
N GLN A 5 -12.06 -5.99 -8.26
CA GLN A 5 -13.05 -4.91 -8.26
C GLN A 5 -13.13 -4.16 -9.60
N GLN A 6 -12.24 -4.45 -10.57
CA GLN A 6 -12.14 -3.74 -11.85
C GLN A 6 -12.15 -2.20 -11.72
N GLN A 7 -11.67 -1.68 -10.59
CA GLN A 7 -11.64 -0.27 -10.26
C GLN A 7 -10.23 0.11 -9.77
N PRO A 8 -9.79 1.36 -9.97
CA PRO A 8 -8.50 1.84 -9.49
C PRO A 8 -8.43 1.72 -7.96
N VAL A 9 -7.34 1.14 -7.47
CA VAL A 9 -7.07 1.01 -6.03
C VAL A 9 -5.84 1.84 -5.72
N GLN A 10 -6.00 2.81 -4.83
CA GLN A 10 -4.86 3.63 -4.41
C GLN A 10 -4.05 2.89 -3.35
N PHE A 11 -2.73 2.97 -3.49
CA PHE A 11 -1.76 2.25 -2.69
C PHE A 11 -0.73 3.23 -2.13
N PHE A 12 -0.81 3.50 -0.83
CA PHE A 12 0.09 4.41 -0.14
C PHE A 12 1.20 3.62 0.54
N THR A 13 2.45 3.96 0.25
CA THR A 13 3.62 3.23 0.75
C THR A 13 4.85 4.11 0.87
N ALA A 14 5.90 3.58 1.51
CA ALA A 14 7.22 4.18 1.52
C ALA A 14 8.24 3.19 0.97
N LEU A 15 9.11 3.65 0.08
CA LEU A 15 10.15 2.86 -0.56
C LEU A 15 11.49 3.60 -0.50
N GLY A 16 12.57 2.84 -0.57
CA GLY A 16 13.90 3.41 -0.71
C GLY A 16 14.10 3.98 -2.10
N ARG A 17 14.83 5.09 -2.21
CA ARG A 17 15.24 5.66 -3.51
C ARG A 17 16.35 4.81 -4.13
N ASP A 18 16.00 3.60 -4.54
CA ASP A 18 16.88 2.64 -5.17
C ASP A 18 16.19 1.89 -6.32
N SER A 19 16.97 1.14 -7.09
CA SER A 19 16.47 0.38 -8.24
C SER A 19 15.40 -0.65 -7.86
N VAL A 20 15.44 -1.16 -6.62
CA VAL A 20 14.44 -2.11 -6.09
C VAL A 20 13.11 -1.40 -5.86
N GLY A 21 13.14 -0.21 -5.26
CA GLY A 21 11.97 0.64 -5.05
C GLY A 21 11.33 1.03 -6.38
N GLU A 22 12.11 1.48 -7.34
CA GLU A 22 11.64 1.82 -8.70
C GLU A 22 11.00 0.61 -9.40
N ALA A 23 11.65 -0.56 -9.34
CA ALA A 23 11.10 -1.80 -9.90
C ALA A 23 9.80 -2.22 -9.20
N CYS A 24 9.70 -2.03 -7.88
CA CYS A 24 8.49 -2.28 -7.10
C CYS A 24 7.33 -1.41 -7.58
N VAL A 25 7.55 -0.09 -7.75
CA VAL A 25 6.53 0.84 -8.26
C VAL A 25 6.04 0.42 -9.62
N LYS A 26 6.95 0.12 -10.56
CA LYS A 26 6.59 -0.34 -11.89
C LYS A 26 5.70 -1.59 -11.81
N ARG A 27 6.12 -2.58 -11.02
CA ARG A 27 5.39 -3.84 -10.87
C ARG A 27 3.99 -3.64 -10.26
N LEU A 28 3.86 -2.77 -9.26
CA LEU A 28 2.58 -2.46 -8.62
C LEU A 28 1.63 -1.73 -9.58
N LYS A 29 2.14 -0.79 -10.40
CA LYS A 29 1.37 -0.14 -11.46
C LYS A 29 0.90 -1.14 -12.51
N ASP A 30 1.76 -2.08 -12.93
CA ASP A 30 1.39 -3.17 -13.85
C ASP A 30 0.30 -4.11 -13.27
N LEU A 31 0.09 -4.10 -11.95
CA LEU A 31 -1.00 -4.83 -11.29
C LEU A 31 -2.31 -4.05 -11.25
N GLY A 32 -2.35 -2.83 -11.80
CA GLY A 32 -3.52 -1.95 -11.82
C GLY A 32 -3.68 -1.10 -10.56
N LEU A 33 -2.60 -0.86 -9.81
CA LEU A 33 -2.60 0.01 -8.63
C LEU A 33 -2.21 1.44 -9.01
N GLU A 34 -2.89 2.40 -8.39
CA GLU A 34 -2.44 3.78 -8.34
C GLU A 34 -1.50 3.94 -7.14
N VAL A 35 -0.20 4.04 -7.42
CA VAL A 35 0.84 3.93 -6.39
C VAL A 35 1.34 5.31 -5.98
N HIS A 36 1.17 5.62 -4.69
CA HIS A 36 1.64 6.83 -4.03
C HIS A 36 2.81 6.48 -3.11
N VAL A 37 3.99 7.03 -3.38
CA VAL A 37 5.25 6.61 -2.72
C VAL A 37 5.91 7.77 -2.00
N ALA A 38 6.08 7.61 -0.70
CA ALA A 38 6.98 8.41 0.09
C ALA A 38 8.41 7.86 -0.05
N TRP A 39 9.26 8.55 -0.81
CA TRP A 39 10.64 8.12 -1.03
C TRP A 39 11.53 8.40 0.19
N ARG A 40 12.45 7.49 0.47
CA ARG A 40 13.39 7.58 1.59
C ARG A 40 14.82 7.44 1.10
N GLU A 41 15.73 8.16 1.73
CA GLU A 41 17.19 7.98 1.60
C GLU A 41 17.66 6.79 2.48
N ALA A 42 17.04 5.62 2.25
CA ALA A 42 17.33 4.36 2.91
C ALA A 42 17.05 3.20 1.94
N PRO A 43 17.65 2.00 2.10
CA PRO A 43 17.40 0.88 1.20
C PRO A 43 15.95 0.37 1.26
N THR A 44 15.39 -0.02 0.12
CA THR A 44 14.08 -0.69 0.06
C THR A 44 14.15 -2.04 0.79
N ARG A 45 13.20 -2.27 1.71
CA ARG A 45 13.06 -3.53 2.46
C ARG A 45 12.78 -4.70 1.52
N ARG A 46 13.49 -5.82 1.71
CA ARG A 46 13.40 -7.01 0.86
C ARG A 46 12.95 -8.22 1.66
N GLY A 47 12.20 -9.13 1.03
CA GLY A 47 11.87 -10.44 1.57
C GLY A 47 12.43 -11.52 0.66
N VAL A 48 13.11 -12.50 1.24
CA VAL A 48 13.50 -13.74 0.57
C VAL A 48 12.57 -14.83 1.06
N SER A 49 11.89 -15.50 0.14
CA SER A 49 11.02 -16.62 0.46
C SER A 49 11.60 -17.90 -0.11
N MET A 50 11.92 -18.83 0.77
CA MET A 50 12.33 -20.20 0.41
C MET A 50 11.10 -21.08 0.51
N VAL A 51 10.87 -21.90 -0.51
CA VAL A 51 9.76 -22.85 -0.56
C VAL A 51 10.36 -24.21 -0.85
N ASP A 52 10.00 -25.21 -0.05
CA ASP A 52 10.45 -26.58 -0.30
C ASP A 52 9.50 -27.35 -1.23
N GLY A 53 9.81 -28.64 -1.46
CA GLY A 53 9.03 -29.51 -2.33
C GLY A 53 7.66 -29.92 -1.77
N GLU A 54 7.43 -29.76 -0.47
CA GLU A 54 6.16 -30.05 0.20
C GLU A 54 5.26 -28.81 0.26
N GLY A 55 5.81 -27.64 -0.05
CA GLY A 55 5.10 -26.37 -0.10
C GLY A 55 5.28 -25.52 1.16
N ASP A 56 6.10 -25.97 2.12
CA ASP A 56 6.44 -25.21 3.30
C ASP A 56 7.29 -23.99 2.93
N ARG A 57 7.07 -22.89 3.64
CA ARG A 57 7.63 -21.59 3.30
C ARG A 57 8.33 -20.95 4.49
N ALA A 58 9.63 -20.70 4.32
CA ALA A 58 10.40 -19.82 5.19
C ALA A 58 10.55 -18.44 4.53
N ILE A 59 10.37 -17.37 5.30
CA ILE A 59 10.52 -15.99 4.82
C ILE A 59 11.52 -15.25 5.70
N THR A 60 12.61 -14.80 5.09
CA THR A 60 13.58 -13.92 5.73
C THR A 60 13.36 -12.51 5.24
N VAL A 61 13.18 -11.55 6.16
CA VAL A 61 12.99 -10.15 5.79
C VAL A 61 14.21 -9.33 6.17
N ILE A 62 14.73 -8.56 5.21
CA ILE A 62 16.01 -7.86 5.26
C ILE A 62 15.74 -6.36 5.13
N GLY A 63 16.26 -5.59 6.08
CA GLY A 63 16.13 -4.14 6.13
C GLY A 63 14.98 -3.65 7.01
N GLU A 64 15.07 -2.38 7.37
CA GLU A 64 14.10 -1.70 8.21
C GLU A 64 12.75 -1.54 7.50
N ARG A 65 11.68 -1.43 8.29
CA ARG A 65 10.37 -1.14 7.73
C ARG A 65 10.28 0.36 7.45
N LEU A 66 10.18 0.71 6.16
CA LEU A 66 9.82 2.04 5.74
C LEU A 66 8.30 2.21 5.82
N THR A 67 7.85 3.31 6.41
CA THR A 67 6.43 3.68 6.47
C THR A 67 6.25 5.13 6.05
N PRO A 68 5.16 5.46 5.35
CA PRO A 68 4.81 6.84 5.12
C PRO A 68 4.30 7.48 6.42
N SER A 69 4.47 8.78 6.54
CA SER A 69 3.98 9.63 7.63
C SER A 69 3.18 10.79 7.05
N LEU A 70 2.34 11.44 7.87
CA LEU A 70 1.54 12.59 7.40
C LEU A 70 2.37 13.79 6.94
N ASP A 71 3.66 13.84 7.29
CA ASP A 71 4.58 14.88 6.83
C ASP A 71 5.07 14.65 5.39
N ASP A 72 4.79 13.49 4.80
CA ASP A 72 5.10 13.23 3.40
C ASP A 72 4.15 14.00 2.47
N ASP A 73 4.68 14.46 1.34
CA ASP A 73 3.93 15.06 0.25
C ASP A 73 3.18 13.99 -0.56
N LEU A 74 2.15 13.40 0.07
CA LEU A 74 1.23 12.44 -0.51
C LEU A 74 -0.21 12.98 -0.46
N PRO A 75 -1.11 12.54 -1.35
CA PRO A 75 -2.48 13.04 -1.42
C PRO A 75 -3.35 12.49 -0.27
N TRP A 76 -3.08 12.91 0.97
CA TRP A 76 -3.75 12.41 2.17
C TRP A 76 -5.25 12.71 2.20
N GLU A 77 -5.68 13.80 1.55
CA GLU A 77 -7.10 14.16 1.39
C GLU A 77 -7.89 13.05 0.67
N ALA A 78 -7.24 12.32 -0.25
CA ALA A 78 -7.88 11.22 -0.99
C ALA A 78 -8.29 10.04 -0.09
N LEU A 79 -7.75 9.93 1.13
CA LEU A 79 -8.15 8.92 2.10
C LEU A 79 -9.62 9.06 2.53
N GLY A 80 -10.11 10.31 2.66
CA GLY A 80 -11.51 10.59 3.03
C GLY A 80 -12.49 10.30 1.89
N GLU A 81 -12.00 10.22 0.65
CA GLU A 81 -12.81 9.91 -0.53
C GLU A 81 -12.98 8.41 -0.80
N CYS A 82 -12.28 7.57 -0.03
CA CYS A 82 -12.37 6.12 -0.12
C CYS A 82 -13.51 5.57 0.75
N ASP A 83 -14.27 4.62 0.19
CA ASP A 83 -15.28 3.86 0.92
C ASP A 83 -14.65 2.92 1.95
N GLY A 84 -13.40 2.50 1.70
CA GLY A 84 -12.70 1.57 2.58
C GLY A 84 -11.19 1.76 2.57
N LEU A 85 -10.62 1.74 3.78
CA LEU A 85 -9.19 1.72 4.02
C LEU A 85 -8.80 0.40 4.69
N PHE A 86 -7.82 -0.28 4.12
CA PHE A 86 -7.14 -1.42 4.73
C PHE A 86 -5.75 -0.99 5.15
N VAL A 87 -5.56 -0.70 6.43
CA VAL A 87 -4.31 -0.16 6.97
C VAL A 87 -3.59 -1.23 7.75
N THR A 88 -2.30 -1.34 7.52
CA THR A 88 -1.58 -2.52 7.99
C THR A 88 -0.17 -2.22 8.52
N ALA A 89 0.35 -1.04 8.20
CA ALA A 89 1.47 -0.42 8.89
C ALA A 89 1.35 1.10 8.72
N ALA A 90 1.08 1.80 9.82
CA ALA A 90 0.97 3.25 9.90
C ALA A 90 1.30 3.68 11.34
N ASP A 91 1.83 4.89 11.50
CA ASP A 91 1.99 5.50 12.81
C ASP A 91 0.65 5.97 13.38
N ALA A 92 0.63 6.35 14.66
CA ALA A 92 -0.60 6.76 15.32
C ALA A 92 -1.27 7.99 14.66
N PRO A 93 -0.52 9.03 14.21
CA PRO A 93 -1.10 10.14 13.44
C PRO A 93 -1.77 9.69 12.15
N LEU A 94 -1.11 8.90 11.30
CA LEU A 94 -1.66 8.43 10.04
C LEU A 94 -2.89 7.54 10.25
N LEU A 95 -2.87 6.68 11.28
CA LEU A 95 -4.05 5.88 11.65
C LEU A 95 -5.25 6.75 12.05
N LYS A 96 -5.02 7.88 12.73
CA LYS A 96 -6.09 8.83 13.06
C LYS A 96 -6.64 9.49 11.79
N ALA A 97 -5.79 9.89 10.86
CA ALA A 97 -6.22 10.45 9.58
C ALA A 97 -7.07 9.46 8.78
N CYS A 98 -6.71 8.17 8.78
CA CYS A 98 -7.49 7.12 8.12
C CYS A 98 -8.90 6.90 8.73
N ARG A 99 -9.23 7.46 9.90
CA ARG A 99 -10.60 7.38 10.45
C ARG A 99 -11.61 8.26 9.72
N SER A 100 -11.17 9.10 8.78
CA SER A 100 -12.08 9.87 7.92
C SER A 100 -12.84 9.00 6.91
N ALA A 101 -12.34 7.81 6.58
CA ALA A 101 -13.00 6.89 5.66
C ALA A 101 -14.22 6.20 6.28
N ALA A 102 -15.16 5.80 5.43
CA ALA A 102 -16.40 5.15 5.86
C ALA A 102 -16.16 3.79 6.55
N VAL A 103 -15.17 3.03 6.09
CA VAL A 103 -14.76 1.75 6.68
C VAL A 103 -13.25 1.70 6.84
N LEU A 104 -12.78 1.42 8.06
CA LEU A 104 -11.36 1.24 8.36
C LEU A 104 -11.11 -0.16 8.93
N ALA A 105 -10.40 -0.98 8.17
CA ALA A 105 -9.88 -2.27 8.62
C ALA A 105 -8.39 -2.11 8.96
N ALA A 106 -8.06 -2.18 10.24
CA ALA A 106 -6.69 -2.10 10.72
C ALA A 106 -6.23 -3.46 11.27
N THR A 107 -5.15 -4.00 10.73
CA THR A 107 -4.50 -5.20 11.28
C THR A 107 -3.01 -4.94 11.50
N ARG A 108 -2.38 -5.68 12.41
CA ARG A 108 -0.92 -5.64 12.56
C ARG A 108 -0.29 -6.46 11.44
N GLY A 109 0.25 -5.83 10.39
CA GLY A 109 1.19 -6.47 9.46
C GLY A 109 0.97 -6.23 7.96
N PHE A 110 1.72 -5.26 7.38
CA PHE A 110 1.92 -4.90 5.94
C PHE A 110 0.81 -4.22 5.09
N VAL A 111 1.03 -2.93 4.72
CA VAL A 111 0.42 -2.12 3.62
C VAL A 111 -0.91 -1.33 3.83
N CYS A 112 -0.98 -0.07 3.39
CA CYS A 112 -2.23 0.71 3.28
C CYS A 112 -2.86 0.57 1.86
N LEU A 113 -4.07 0.02 1.76
CA LEU A 113 -4.89 -0.03 0.54
C LEU A 113 -6.14 0.85 0.71
N CYS A 114 -6.42 1.71 -0.27
CA CYS A 114 -7.60 2.56 -0.33
C CYS A 114 -8.48 2.11 -1.49
N PHE A 115 -9.79 2.00 -1.26
CA PHE A 115 -10.77 1.64 -2.28
C PHE A 115 -11.87 2.70 -2.38
N SER A 116 -12.27 3.06 -3.60
CA SER A 116 -13.42 3.93 -3.89
C SER A 116 -14.35 3.29 -4.92
N ARG A 117 -15.67 3.36 -4.70
CA ARG A 117 -16.79 2.83 -5.51
C ARG A 117 -17.17 3.74 -6.68
N ARG A 118 -16.57 4.91 -6.85
CA ARG A 118 -17.01 5.90 -7.85
C ARG A 118 -16.65 5.47 -9.28
N GLY A 119 -17.40 4.50 -9.80
CA GLY A 119 -17.36 4.03 -11.19
C GLY A 119 -18.53 3.14 -11.61
N CYS A 120 -19.52 2.85 -10.74
CA CYS A 120 -20.62 1.92 -11.08
C CYS A 120 -21.93 2.58 -11.54
N ASN A 121 -21.95 3.89 -11.83
CA ASN A 121 -23.19 4.60 -12.19
C ASN A 121 -23.13 5.41 -13.50
N SER A 122 -22.37 4.94 -14.49
CA SER A 122 -22.46 5.49 -15.85
C SER A 122 -21.99 4.47 -16.89
N MET A 123 -22.86 3.51 -17.20
CA MET A 123 -22.94 2.96 -18.55
C MET A 123 -24.41 3.04 -18.99
N PRO A 124 -24.72 3.74 -20.10
CA PRO A 124 -26.05 3.70 -20.72
C PRO A 124 -26.34 2.34 -21.38
#